data_AF-A0A820ZXA6-F1
#
_entry.id   AF-A0A820ZXA6-F1
#
_cell.length_a   1.000
_cell.length_b   1.000
_cell.length_c   1.000
_cell.angle_alpha   90.00
_cell.angle_beta   90.00
_cell.angle_gamma   90.00
#
_symmetry.space_group_name_H-M   'P 1'
#
loop_
_entity.id
_entity.type
_entity.pdbx_description
1 polymer ?
#
loop_
_entity_poly.entity_id
_entity_poly.type
_entity_poly.pdbx_seq_one_letter_code
_entity_poly.pdbx_strand_id
1 'polypeptide(L)'
;MDHSSEESYMQQFKPRYLRVSDKIFKRVLSNTIDQDNNMVKNLDTKEKLELVRQVTEATNNLYYFDLQRQLWQEYYDIGMKENVWGQKISKSAAQQHRTCRASGLPQSIVEQRQQTIARQLQHVTNELKNCTIKLNNDAQHWQPPMDP
;
A
#
# COMPACT_ATOMS: atom_id res chain seq x y z
N MET A 1 -16.48 -11.74 -18.98
CA MET A 1 -16.67 -11.66 -17.52
C MET A 1 -15.99 -10.38 -17.06
N ASP A 2 -16.74 -9.49 -16.42
CA ASP A 2 -16.27 -8.16 -16.00
C ASP A 2 -15.16 -8.27 -14.94
N HIS A 3 -13.91 -8.05 -15.36
CA HIS A 3 -12.75 -7.97 -14.45
C HIS A 3 -12.72 -6.69 -13.59
N SER A 4 -13.72 -5.82 -13.74
CA SER A 4 -13.90 -4.55 -13.02
C SER A 4 -14.34 -4.71 -11.56
N SER A 5 -15.00 -5.83 -11.19
CA SER A 5 -15.65 -5.94 -9.87
C SER A 5 -14.72 -6.34 -8.71
N GLU A 6 -13.64 -7.10 -8.96
CA GLU A 6 -12.75 -7.58 -7.89
C GLU A 6 -11.78 -6.49 -7.37
N GLU A 7 -11.29 -5.60 -8.25
CA GLU A 7 -10.48 -4.45 -7.84
C GLU A 7 -11.28 -3.48 -6.97
N SER A 8 -12.58 -3.33 -7.29
CA SER A 8 -13.52 -2.50 -6.54
C SER A 8 -13.74 -3.03 -5.12
N TYR A 9 -13.84 -4.35 -4.92
CA TYR A 9 -14.14 -4.93 -3.61
C TYR A 9 -12.98 -4.78 -2.62
N MET A 10 -11.74 -5.02 -3.04
CA MET A 10 -10.58 -4.88 -2.14
C MET A 10 -10.23 -3.42 -1.83
N GLN A 11 -10.59 -2.47 -2.71
CA GLN A 11 -10.47 -1.04 -2.43
C GLN A 11 -11.41 -0.54 -1.31
N GLN A 12 -12.41 -1.33 -0.89
CA GLN A 12 -13.34 -0.95 0.19
C GLN A 12 -12.73 -1.12 1.57
N PHE A 13 -11.82 -2.10 1.73
CA PHE A 13 -11.21 -2.42 3.03
C PHE A 13 -9.89 -1.69 3.28
N LYS A 14 -9.36 -1.01 2.25
CA LYS A 14 -8.16 -0.21 2.37
C LYS A 14 -8.47 1.10 3.12
N PRO A 15 -7.82 1.38 4.26
CA PRO A 15 -7.96 2.66 4.94
C PRO A 15 -7.64 3.81 3.97
N ARG A 16 -8.55 4.79 3.87
CA ARG A 16 -8.38 5.99 3.04
C ARG A 16 -8.14 7.19 3.94
N TYR A 17 -6.89 7.43 4.30
CA TYR A 17 -6.50 8.49 5.23
C TYR A 17 -6.81 9.89 4.69
N LEU A 18 -6.88 10.04 3.36
CA LEU A 18 -7.32 11.27 2.67
C LEU A 18 -8.80 11.63 2.91
N ARG A 19 -9.61 10.71 3.43
CA ARG A 19 -11.07 10.90 3.60
C ARG A 19 -11.52 10.99 5.06
N VAL A 20 -10.59 10.89 6.02
CA VAL A 20 -10.92 11.00 7.44
C VAL A 20 -10.70 12.43 7.94
N SER A 21 -11.43 12.83 8.98
CA SER A 21 -11.23 14.15 9.59
C SER A 21 -9.85 14.27 10.24
N ASP A 22 -9.33 15.50 10.30
CA ASP A 22 -8.07 15.84 10.97
C ASP A 22 -8.00 15.30 12.40
N LYS A 23 -9.10 15.38 13.15
CA LYS A 23 -9.21 14.87 14.52
C LYS A 23 -9.00 13.35 14.58
N ILE A 24 -9.64 12.61 13.68
CA ILE A 24 -9.52 11.15 13.62
C ILE A 24 -8.11 10.77 13.19
N PHE A 25 -7.58 11.43 12.16
CA PHE A 25 -6.24 11.16 11.65
C PHE A 25 -5.16 11.41 12.73
N LYS A 26 -5.21 12.57 13.43
CA LYS A 26 -4.29 12.88 14.53
C LYS A 26 -4.38 11.86 15.67
N ARG A 27 -5.59 11.39 16.00
CA ARG A 27 -5.78 10.35 17.03
C ARG A 27 -5.12 9.03 16.63
N VAL A 28 -5.35 8.58 15.40
CA VAL A 28 -4.70 7.36 14.89
C VAL A 28 -3.18 7.52 14.92
N LEU A 29 -2.67 8.64 14.42
CA LEU A 29 -1.24 8.93 14.42
C LEU A 29 -0.63 8.92 15.84
N SER A 30 -1.31 9.54 16.81
CA SER A 30 -0.87 9.59 18.22
C SER A 30 -0.89 8.22 18.89
N ASN A 31 -1.77 7.32 18.46
CA ASN A 31 -1.83 5.97 19.00
C ASN A 31 -0.73 5.07 18.42
N THR A 32 -0.24 5.37 17.21
CA THR A 32 0.73 4.55 16.48
C THR A 32 2.18 4.99 16.71
N ILE A 33 2.41 6.28 16.93
CA ILE A 33 3.74 6.86 17.20
C ILE A 33 3.75 7.19 18.70
N ASP A 34 4.47 6.38 19.49
CA ASP A 34 4.53 6.37 20.97
C ASP A 34 3.97 7.62 21.70
N GLN A 35 3.10 7.38 22.68
CA GLN A 35 2.26 8.36 23.38
C GLN A 35 3.03 9.54 24.01
N ASP A 36 4.34 9.40 24.25
CA ASP A 36 5.20 10.42 24.85
C ASP A 36 5.71 11.49 23.88
N ASN A 37 5.53 11.30 22.56
CA ASN A 37 6.04 12.25 21.58
C ASN A 37 5.01 13.34 21.25
N ASN A 38 5.34 14.59 21.61
CA ASN A 38 4.62 15.81 21.19
C ASN A 38 4.61 16.04 19.66
N MET A 39 5.08 15.09 18.86
CA MET A 39 5.21 15.17 17.41
C MET A 39 3.87 15.44 16.72
N VAL A 40 2.76 14.88 17.20
CA VAL A 40 1.41 15.17 16.65
C VAL A 40 0.94 16.58 16.99
N LYS A 41 1.39 17.17 18.12
CA LYS A 41 1.11 18.58 18.45
C LYS A 41 1.81 19.53 17.50
N ASN A 42 2.99 19.15 16.98
CA ASN A 42 3.74 19.92 15.99
C ASN A 42 3.09 19.92 14.59
N LEU A 43 2.04 19.11 14.36
CA LEU A 43 1.18 19.17 13.17
C LEU A 43 0.07 20.19 13.37
N ASP A 44 0.46 21.41 13.72
CA ASP A 44 -0.39 22.54 14.06
C ASP A 44 -0.98 23.23 12.82
N THR A 45 -0.28 23.17 11.69
CA THR A 45 -0.76 23.72 10.42
C THR A 45 -1.45 22.65 9.55
N LYS A 46 -2.42 23.11 8.76
CA LYS A 46 -3.11 22.27 7.76
C LYS A 46 -2.13 21.65 6.75
N GLU A 47 -1.10 22.41 6.38
CA GLU A 47 -0.09 21.96 5.41
C GLU A 47 0.75 20.81 5.95
N LYS A 48 1.30 20.93 7.16
CA LYS A 48 2.06 19.86 7.83
C LYS A 48 1.21 18.60 7.96
N LEU A 49 -0.04 18.76 8.39
CA LEU A 49 -0.95 17.64 8.59
C LEU A 49 -1.28 16.93 7.27
N GLU A 50 -1.53 17.68 6.20
CA GLU A 50 -1.84 17.13 4.88
C GLU A 50 -0.62 16.41 4.27
N LEU A 51 0.59 16.95 4.45
CA LEU A 51 1.82 16.28 4.02
C LEU A 51 2.01 14.94 4.74
N VAL A 52 1.88 14.92 6.08
CA VAL A 52 1.97 13.67 6.86
C VAL A 52 0.89 12.68 6.44
N ARG A 53 -0.31 13.15 6.13
CA ARG A 53 -1.41 12.31 5.63
C ARG A 53 -1.09 11.69 4.27
N GLN A 54 -0.56 12.47 3.34
CA GLN A 54 -0.14 11.98 2.02
C GLN A 54 0.98 10.94 2.14
N VAL A 55 1.98 11.19 2.98
CA VAL A 55 3.06 10.23 3.25
C VAL A 55 2.50 8.94 3.88
N THR A 56 1.57 9.06 4.83
CA THR A 56 0.95 7.90 5.49
C THR A 56 0.15 7.05 4.50
N GLU A 57 -0.66 7.68 3.65
CA GLU A 57 -1.43 7.00 2.60
C GLU A 57 -0.49 6.31 1.60
N ALA A 58 0.51 7.01 1.08
CA ALA A 58 1.46 6.46 0.11
C ALA A 58 2.28 5.31 0.71
N THR A 59 2.68 5.41 1.96
CA THR A 59 3.39 4.33 2.68
C THR A 59 2.49 3.10 2.85
N ASN A 60 1.24 3.29 3.27
CA ASN A 60 0.27 2.20 3.37
C ASN A 60 0.00 1.55 1.99
N ASN A 61 -0.07 2.37 0.93
CA ASN A 61 -0.22 1.89 -0.44
C ASN A 61 0.98 1.03 -0.85
N LEU A 62 2.19 1.44 -0.49
CA LEU A 62 3.41 0.70 -0.81
C LEU A 62 3.41 -0.68 -0.18
N TYR A 63 3.15 -0.79 1.12
CA TYR A 63 3.08 -2.08 1.82
C TYR A 63 1.98 -2.97 1.26
N TYR A 64 0.80 -2.40 0.99
CA TYR A 64 -0.31 -3.15 0.42
C TYR A 64 0.03 -3.72 -0.96
N PHE A 65 0.56 -2.91 -1.87
CA PHE A 65 0.92 -3.36 -3.22
C PHE A 65 2.11 -4.32 -3.22
N ASP A 66 3.06 -4.15 -2.29
CA ASP A 66 4.16 -5.10 -2.15
C ASP A 66 3.68 -6.47 -1.67
N LEU A 67 2.78 -6.52 -0.69
CA LEU A 67 2.15 -7.77 -0.27
C LEU A 67 1.40 -8.45 -1.42
N GLN A 68 0.67 -7.67 -2.23
CA GLN A 68 0.03 -8.21 -3.43
C GLN A 68 1.05 -8.75 -4.43
N ARG A 69 2.16 -8.03 -4.67
CA ARG A 69 3.24 -8.48 -5.55
C ARG A 69 3.77 -9.84 -5.12
N GLN A 70 4.08 -10.00 -3.83
CA GLN A 70 4.59 -11.26 -3.27
C GLN A 70 3.57 -12.39 -3.45
N LEU A 71 2.29 -12.15 -3.12
CA LEU A 71 1.22 -13.13 -3.30
C LEU A 71 1.07 -13.59 -4.77
N TRP A 72 1.11 -12.65 -5.72
CA TRP A 72 1.01 -12.99 -7.14
C TRP A 72 2.27 -13.68 -7.67
N GLN A 73 3.43 -13.40 -7.09
CA GLN A 73 4.65 -14.16 -7.35
C GLN A 73 4.53 -15.61 -6.87
N GLU A 74 4.00 -15.85 -5.67
CA GLU A 74 3.75 -17.21 -5.18
C GLU A 74 2.84 -18.00 -6.12
N TYR A 75 1.76 -17.39 -6.62
CA TYR A 75 0.90 -18.04 -7.61
C TYR A 75 1.61 -18.36 -8.92
N TYR A 76 2.50 -17.47 -9.37
CA TYR A 76 3.33 -17.71 -10.55
C TYR A 76 4.27 -18.89 -10.34
N ASP A 77 4.96 -18.92 -9.19
CA ASP A 77 5.93 -19.96 -8.85
C ASP A 77 5.26 -21.34 -8.72
N ILE A 78 4.06 -21.40 -8.13
CA ILE A 78 3.25 -22.63 -8.06
C ILE A 78 2.87 -23.09 -9.47
N GLY A 79 2.36 -22.18 -10.31
CA GLY A 79 1.97 -22.50 -11.67
C GLY A 79 3.14 -23.03 -12.50
N MET A 80 4.33 -22.44 -12.35
CA MET A 80 5.56 -22.88 -13.00
C MET A 80 6.05 -24.23 -12.47
N LYS A 81 6.12 -24.42 -11.15
CA LYS A 81 6.68 -25.61 -10.51
C LYS A 81 5.81 -26.84 -10.68
N GLU A 82 4.51 -26.69 -10.51
CA GLU A 82 3.55 -27.79 -10.56
C GLU A 82 2.94 -27.97 -11.97
N ASN A 83 3.24 -27.06 -12.90
CA ASN A 83 2.63 -26.97 -14.23
C ASN A 83 1.09 -26.86 -14.18
N VAL A 84 0.57 -26.14 -13.18
CA VAL A 84 -0.87 -25.99 -12.95
C VAL A 84 -1.34 -24.59 -13.29
N TRP A 85 -1.68 -24.38 -14.56
CA TRP A 85 -2.28 -23.14 -15.06
C TRP A 85 -3.76 -23.35 -15.36
N GLY A 86 -4.64 -22.67 -14.62
CA GLY A 86 -6.10 -22.75 -14.83
C GLY A 86 -6.75 -24.11 -14.56
N GLN A 87 -5.99 -25.12 -14.14
CA GLN A 87 -6.48 -26.47 -13.87
C GLN A 87 -6.86 -26.64 -12.39
N LYS A 88 -7.70 -27.64 -12.07
CA LYS A 88 -8.00 -27.97 -10.67
C LYS A 88 -6.73 -28.45 -9.96
N ILE A 89 -6.51 -27.94 -8.76
CA ILE A 89 -5.46 -28.45 -7.85
C ILE A 89 -6.07 -29.40 -6.83
N SER A 90 -5.32 -30.43 -6.47
CA SER A 90 -5.74 -31.35 -5.41
C SER A 90 -5.76 -30.60 -4.07
N LYS A 91 -6.62 -31.04 -3.14
CA LYS A 91 -6.66 -30.46 -1.78
C LYS A 91 -5.30 -30.57 -1.08
N SER A 92 -4.57 -31.66 -1.30
CA SER A 92 -3.22 -31.85 -0.76
C SER A 92 -2.23 -30.83 -1.31
N ALA A 93 -2.25 -30.58 -2.63
CA ALA A 93 -1.40 -29.56 -3.25
C ALA A 93 -1.77 -28.15 -2.78
N ALA A 94 -3.06 -27.85 -2.65
CA ALA A 94 -3.54 -26.58 -2.10
C ALA A 94 -3.05 -26.36 -0.66
N GLN A 95 -3.12 -27.40 0.19
CA GLN A 95 -2.61 -27.36 1.57
C GLN A 95 -1.08 -27.19 1.63
N GLN A 96 -0.34 -27.94 0.80
CA GLN A 96 1.12 -27.85 0.73
C GLN A 96 1.59 -26.43 0.42
N HIS A 97 0.90 -25.77 -0.52
CA HIS A 97 1.20 -24.42 -0.95
C HIS A 97 0.45 -23.34 -0.15
N ARG A 98 -0.25 -23.72 0.93
CA ARG A 98 -1.06 -22.84 1.78
C ARG A 98 -2.03 -21.93 1.02
N THR A 99 -2.53 -22.42 -0.12
CA THR A 99 -3.49 -21.67 -0.94
C THR A 99 -4.91 -22.06 -0.58
N CYS A 100 -5.82 -21.09 -0.54
CA CYS A 100 -7.25 -21.34 -0.30
C CYS A 100 -7.99 -21.79 -1.57
N ARG A 101 -7.30 -21.89 -2.72
CA ARG A 101 -7.93 -22.15 -4.03
C ARG A 101 -7.90 -23.64 -4.35
N ALA A 102 -8.94 -24.13 -5.02
CA ALA A 102 -9.01 -25.49 -5.55
C ALA A 102 -8.69 -25.55 -7.05
N SER A 103 -8.26 -24.43 -7.64
CA SER A 103 -7.81 -24.32 -9.03
C SER A 103 -6.61 -23.38 -9.14
N GLY A 104 -5.65 -23.75 -9.97
CA GLY A 104 -4.60 -22.86 -10.45
C GLY A 104 -5.19 -21.67 -11.21
N LEU A 105 -4.42 -20.60 -11.27
CA LEU A 105 -4.78 -19.40 -12.00
C LEU A 105 -4.28 -19.51 -13.45
N PRO A 106 -4.97 -18.93 -14.45
CA PRO A 106 -4.40 -18.83 -15.79
C PRO A 106 -3.14 -17.95 -15.75
N GLN A 107 -2.08 -18.37 -16.44
CA GLN A 107 -0.80 -17.65 -16.47
C GLN A 107 -0.96 -16.19 -16.91
N SER A 108 -1.73 -15.96 -17.97
CA SER A 108 -2.00 -14.62 -18.51
C SER A 108 -2.62 -13.68 -17.48
N ILE A 109 -3.46 -14.20 -16.57
CA ILE A 109 -4.08 -13.40 -15.50
C ILE A 109 -3.03 -13.04 -14.44
N VAL A 110 -2.18 -14.00 -14.06
CA VAL A 110 -1.10 -13.75 -13.08
C VAL A 110 -0.14 -12.70 -13.60
N GLU A 111 0.30 -12.82 -14.85
CA GLU A 111 1.23 -11.87 -15.50
C GLU A 111 0.60 -10.48 -15.63
N GLN A 112 -0.66 -10.39 -16.08
CA GLN A 112 -1.38 -9.12 -16.16
C GLN A 112 -1.48 -8.42 -14.79
N ARG A 113 -1.71 -9.20 -13.73
CA ARG A 113 -1.78 -8.69 -12.35
C ARG A 113 -0.43 -8.19 -11.87
N GLN A 114 0.64 -8.95 -12.11
CA GLN A 114 2.01 -8.52 -11.78
C GLN A 114 2.38 -7.21 -12.49
N GLN A 115 2.07 -7.07 -13.78
CA GLN A 115 2.32 -5.82 -14.54
C GLN A 115 1.52 -4.63 -13.97
N THR A 116 0.28 -4.87 -13.54
CA THR A 116 -0.55 -3.82 -12.96
C THR A 116 -0.01 -3.37 -11.61
N ILE A 117 0.39 -4.31 -10.76
CA ILE A 117 1.01 -4.02 -9.45
C ILE A 117 2.34 -3.29 -9.64
N ALA A 118 3.16 -3.68 -10.61
CA ALA A 118 4.42 -3.00 -10.91
C ALA A 118 4.21 -1.52 -11.25
N ARG A 119 3.19 -1.21 -12.07
CA ARG A 119 2.81 0.18 -12.39
C ARG A 119 2.32 0.94 -11.16
N GLN A 120 1.51 0.29 -10.31
CA GLN A 120 1.02 0.89 -9.06
C GLN A 120 2.16 1.19 -8.07
N LEU A 121 3.11 0.26 -7.91
CA LEU A 121 4.31 0.45 -7.08
C LEU A 121 5.17 1.60 -7.59
N GLN A 122 5.38 1.69 -8.91
CA GLN A 122 6.11 2.80 -9.51
C GLN A 122 5.42 4.14 -9.24
N HIS A 123 4.11 4.20 -9.37
CA HIS A 123 3.33 5.40 -9.09
C HIS A 123 3.48 5.84 -7.63
N VAL A 124 3.26 4.94 -6.67
CA VAL A 124 3.40 5.22 -5.24
C VAL A 124 4.83 5.61 -4.87
N THR A 125 5.84 4.98 -5.49
CA THR A 125 7.24 5.36 -5.28
C THR A 125 7.50 6.80 -5.73
N ASN A 126 6.91 7.22 -6.84
CA ASN A 126 7.02 8.59 -7.32
C ASN A 126 6.28 9.57 -6.39
N GLU A 127 5.10 9.19 -5.87
CA GLU A 127 4.38 9.99 -4.87
C GLU A 127 5.22 10.21 -3.60
N LEU A 128 5.86 9.15 -3.08
CA LEU A 128 6.74 9.23 -1.91
C LEU A 128 7.98 10.11 -2.17
N LYS A 129 8.58 10.00 -3.35
CA LYS A 129 9.68 10.90 -3.78
C LYS A 129 9.22 12.35 -3.79
N ASN A 130 8.06 12.63 -4.37
CA ASN A 130 7.50 13.99 -4.40
C ASN A 130 7.22 14.52 -3.00
N CYS A 131 6.68 13.69 -2.10
CA CYS A 131 6.48 14.06 -0.70
C CYS A 131 7.80 14.38 0.01
N THR A 132 8.87 13.63 -0.29
CA THR A 132 10.20 13.86 0.28
C THR A 132 10.80 15.18 -0.21
N ILE A 133 10.69 15.47 -1.50
CA ILE A 133 11.12 16.74 -2.09
C ILE A 133 10.34 17.90 -1.46
N LYS A 134 9.02 17.76 -1.36
CA LYS A 134 8.16 18.78 -0.74
C LYS A 134 8.53 19.01 0.72
N LEU A 135 8.70 17.94 1.51
CA LEU A 135 9.15 18.04 2.90
C LEU A 135 10.49 18.78 3.02
N ASN A 136 11.46 18.49 2.16
CA ASN A 136 12.75 19.17 2.17
C ASN A 136 12.63 20.67 1.87
N ASN A 137 11.79 21.04 0.91
CA ASN A 137 11.54 22.44 0.58
C ASN A 137 10.79 23.17 1.71
N ASP A 138 9.75 22.55 2.25
CA ASP A 138 8.91 23.16 3.28
C ASP A 138 9.66 23.24 4.63
N ALA A 139 10.50 22.25 4.96
CA ALA A 139 11.29 22.24 6.18
C ALA A 139 12.25 23.44 6.27
N GLN A 140 12.78 23.94 5.15
CA GLN A 140 13.59 25.16 5.12
C GLN A 140 12.82 26.41 5.58
N HIS A 141 11.50 26.42 5.37
CA HIS A 141 10.62 27.53 5.75
C HIS A 141 9.97 27.33 7.13
N TRP A 142 10.04 26.14 7.70
CA TRP A 142 9.48 25.80 9.01
C TRP A 142 10.50 25.87 10.15
N GLN A 143 11.77 26.12 9.84
CA GLN A 143 12.77 26.44 10.86
C GLN A 143 12.52 27.87 11.37
N PRO A 144 12.48 28.09 12.69
CA PRO A 144 12.47 29.46 13.21
C PRO A 144 13.75 30.17 12.75
N PRO A 145 13.70 31.50 12.47
CA PRO A 145 14.91 32.25 12.18
C PRO A 145 15.89 32.03 13.32
N MET A 146 17.11 31.59 13.01
CA MET A 146 18.18 31.57 14.01
C MET A 146 18.50 33.03 14.33
N ASP A 147 18.12 33.48 15.53
CA ASP A 147 18.58 34.77 16.04
C ASP A 147 20.13 34.76 16.07
N PRO A 148 20.80 35.83 15.58
CA PRO A 148 22.25 35.93 15.54
C PRO A 148 22.90 36.07 16.93
#